data_AF-A0AAW9DL65-F1
#
_entry.id   AF-A0AAW9DL65-F1
#
_cell.length_a   1.000
_cell.length_b   1.000
_cell.length_c   1.000
_cell.angle_alpha   90.00
_cell.angle_beta   90.00
_cell.angle_gamma   90.00
#
_symmetry.space_group_name_H-M   'P 1'
#
loop_
_entity.id
_entity.type
_entity.pdbx_description
1 polymer ?
#
loop_
_entity_poly.entity_id
_entity_poly.type
_entity_poly.pdbx_seq_one_letter_code
_entity_poly.pdbx_strand_id
1 'polypeptide(L)'
;MFIRKTKTRNKSDNETYFTYRLVASERIGKQVRQITLLNLGRQFDLPQSDWQALCARIDALLAGQVGMLAEPEIIETLAQRYAARLIAAQPGAARSDAGHQAPPTPSTAVQASLFPSPAAPSAVYAEVDIASLQLIRPRSVGVEAVGLAAMNWLGIDQILRDLDFNGVQRAAVVGSLIGRMAAPGSELATWRWLRERSALGELLDVDFEAMPLIRLYRTSDLLVRHRDKIETALFSRIQDLFGLPVTVTLYDLTNTYFEGTASGNAKAARGRSKEKRTDCPLVTLGLVLDGSGFVRRSKMFAGNVGEATTLEEMLDGLTAPKGALVIMDAGIATAANVAWLIKHGYRYLVVSRERTRQFDPDQAVGGGENPRINGAG
;
A
#
# COMPACT_ATOMS: atom_id res chain seq x y z
N MET A 1 24.32 -19.60 22.36
CA MET A 1 22.93 -19.23 22.74
C MET A 1 22.06 -20.48 22.94
N PHE A 2 20.80 -20.38 23.38
CA PHE A 2 19.86 -21.51 23.42
C PHE A 2 18.38 -21.10 23.24
N ILE A 3 17.54 -22.05 22.81
CA ILE A 3 16.08 -21.86 22.70
C ILE A 3 15.39 -22.31 23.98
N ARG A 4 14.57 -21.42 24.54
CA ARG A 4 13.72 -21.71 25.71
C ARG A 4 12.27 -21.90 25.28
N LYS A 5 11.72 -23.06 25.62
CA LYS A 5 10.27 -23.33 25.57
C LYS A 5 9.64 -22.92 26.89
N THR A 6 8.67 -22.02 26.85
CA THR A 6 7.91 -21.57 28.03
C THR A 6 6.44 -21.95 27.86
N LYS A 7 5.84 -22.54 28.90
CA LYS A 7 4.40 -22.82 28.95
C LYS A 7 3.67 -21.56 29.41
N THR A 8 2.79 -21.04 28.57
CA THR A 8 2.01 -19.82 28.84
C THR A 8 0.53 -20.19 28.91
N ARG A 9 -0.19 -19.65 29.91
CA ARG A 9 -1.64 -19.87 30.09
C ARG A 9 -2.37 -18.59 29.71
N ASN A 10 -3.33 -18.69 28.80
CA ASN A 10 -4.19 -17.55 28.46
C ASN A 10 -5.24 -17.36 29.58
N LYS A 11 -5.39 -16.13 30.09
CA LYS A 11 -6.37 -15.82 31.15
C LYS A 11 -7.82 -15.78 30.64
N SER A 12 -8.05 -15.66 29.33
CA SER A 12 -9.39 -15.58 28.74
C SER A 12 -10.00 -16.92 28.34
N ASP A 13 -9.20 -17.87 27.80
CA ASP A 13 -9.70 -19.12 27.19
C ASP A 13 -9.29 -20.40 27.92
N ASN A 14 -8.58 -20.31 29.04
CA ASN A 14 -8.05 -21.46 29.81
C ASN A 14 -7.13 -22.43 29.02
N GLU A 15 -6.82 -22.14 27.75
CA GLU A 15 -5.89 -22.91 26.93
C GLU A 15 -4.42 -22.63 27.32
N THR A 16 -3.65 -23.72 27.42
CA THR A 16 -2.18 -23.66 27.56
C THR A 16 -1.50 -23.82 26.22
N TYR A 17 -0.62 -22.87 25.88
CA TYR A 17 0.22 -22.91 24.68
C TYR A 17 1.69 -22.74 25.02
N PHE A 18 2.57 -23.14 24.11
CA PHE A 18 4.01 -22.95 24.26
C PHE A 18 4.47 -21.74 23.45
N THR A 19 5.40 -20.99 24.01
CA THR A 19 6.12 -19.91 23.33
C THR A 19 7.61 -20.19 23.37
N TYR A 20 8.30 -19.87 22.28
CA TYR A 20 9.73 -20.10 22.12
C TYR A 20 10.48 -18.77 22.09
N ARG A 21 11.63 -18.73 22.78
CA ARG A 21 12.50 -17.56 22.88
C ARG A 21 13.94 -17.96 22.66
N LEU A 22 14.68 -17.17 21.90
CA LEU A 22 16.13 -17.28 21.80
C LEU A 22 16.75 -16.50 22.97
N VAL A 23 17.63 -17.16 23.73
CA VAL A 23 18.19 -16.65 24.98
C VAL A 23 19.71 -16.75 24.95
N ALA A 24 20.39 -15.69 25.39
CA ALA A 24 21.80 -15.70 25.73
C ALA A 24 22.00 -15.77 27.25
N SER A 25 23.09 -16.40 27.66
CA SER A 25 23.57 -16.39 29.04
C SER A 25 24.80 -15.50 29.10
N GLU A 26 24.73 -14.41 29.84
CA GLU A 26 25.87 -13.53 30.11
C GLU A 26 26.30 -13.67 31.57
N ARG A 27 27.61 -13.69 31.79
CA ARG A 27 28.19 -13.76 33.14
C ARG A 27 28.54 -12.35 33.60
N ILE A 28 27.82 -11.86 34.62
CA ILE A 28 28.09 -10.55 35.22
C ILE A 28 28.67 -10.82 36.61
N GLY A 29 30.00 -10.74 36.71
CA GLY A 29 30.73 -11.10 37.93
C GLY A 29 30.54 -12.56 38.33
N LYS A 30 30.03 -12.81 39.54
CA LYS A 30 29.76 -14.17 40.07
C LYS A 30 28.40 -14.73 39.65
N GLN A 31 27.52 -13.96 39.00
CA GLN A 31 26.17 -14.37 38.66
C GLN A 31 25.99 -14.56 37.14
N VAL A 32 25.15 -15.52 36.75
CA VAL A 32 24.77 -15.75 35.35
C VAL A 32 23.39 -15.13 35.13
N ARG A 33 23.31 -14.15 34.22
CA ARG A 33 22.06 -13.51 33.80
C ARG A 33 21.65 -14.05 32.44
N GLN A 34 20.37 -14.35 32.29
CA GLN A 34 19.81 -14.81 31.02
C GLN A 34 19.03 -13.66 30.36
N ILE A 35 19.39 -13.32 29.14
CA ILE A 35 18.81 -12.23 28.36
C ILE A 35 18.05 -12.81 27.18
N THR A 36 16.80 -12.40 27.00
CA THR A 36 16.03 -12.78 25.81
C THR A 36 16.50 -11.94 24.63
N LEU A 37 17.03 -12.61 23.61
CA LEU A 37 17.54 -11.97 22.40
C LEU A 37 16.46 -11.79 21.35
N LEU A 38 15.61 -12.81 21.16
CA LEU A 38 14.53 -12.78 20.18
C LEU A 38 13.33 -13.59 20.64
N ASN A 39 12.12 -13.09 20.38
CA ASN A 39 10.89 -13.86 20.55
C ASN A 39 10.59 -14.63 19.26
N LEU A 40 10.60 -15.97 19.33
CA LEU A 40 10.34 -16.86 18.18
C LEU A 40 8.84 -17.15 18.01
N GLY A 41 8.03 -16.83 19.01
CA GLY A 41 6.56 -16.93 18.94
C GLY A 41 6.01 -18.33 19.27
N ARG A 42 4.74 -18.56 18.89
CA ARG A 42 3.98 -19.82 19.13
C ARG A 42 4.12 -20.81 17.97
N GLN A 43 4.48 -20.35 16.77
CA GLN A 43 4.54 -21.11 15.52
C GLN A 43 5.98 -21.55 15.17
N PHE A 44 6.82 -21.76 16.19
CA PHE A 44 8.19 -22.23 15.99
C PHE A 44 8.17 -23.76 15.95
N ASP A 45 8.29 -24.31 14.75
CA ASP A 45 8.01 -25.73 14.43
C ASP A 45 9.29 -26.56 14.17
N LEU A 46 10.47 -26.10 14.61
CA LEU A 46 11.71 -26.88 14.49
C LEU A 46 11.79 -27.95 15.59
N PRO A 47 12.11 -29.23 15.26
CA PRO A 47 12.31 -30.29 16.25
C PRO A 47 13.35 -29.93 17.31
N GLN A 48 13.14 -30.37 18.55
CA GLN A 48 14.03 -30.05 19.68
C GLN A 48 15.46 -30.57 19.48
N SER A 49 15.64 -31.65 18.72
CA SER A 49 16.95 -32.18 18.33
C SER A 49 17.80 -31.15 17.58
N ASP A 50 17.16 -30.26 16.83
CA ASP A 50 17.83 -29.38 15.87
C ASP A 50 18.07 -27.98 16.45
N TRP A 51 17.58 -27.71 17.66
CA TRP A 51 17.71 -26.39 18.30
C TRP A 51 19.17 -26.03 18.57
N GLN A 52 19.99 -27.02 18.92
CA GLN A 52 21.40 -26.79 19.19
C GLN A 52 22.15 -26.44 17.90
N ALA A 53 21.87 -27.14 16.80
CA ALA A 53 22.44 -26.84 15.48
C ALA A 53 22.01 -25.45 15.00
N LEU A 54 20.73 -25.09 15.14
CA LEU A 54 20.24 -23.74 14.84
C LEU A 54 20.95 -22.66 15.67
N CYS A 55 21.08 -22.85 16.99
CA CYS A 55 21.77 -21.87 17.85
C CYS A 55 23.25 -21.73 17.47
N ALA A 56 23.94 -22.85 17.24
CA ALA A 56 25.34 -22.85 16.84
C ALA A 56 25.53 -22.15 15.49
N ARG A 57 24.61 -22.36 14.55
CA ARG A 57 24.66 -21.70 13.24
C ARG A 57 24.39 -20.20 13.34
N ILE A 58 23.46 -19.76 14.20
CA ILE A 58 23.23 -18.33 14.49
C ILE A 58 24.47 -17.71 15.11
N ASP A 59 25.08 -18.36 16.10
CA ASP A 59 26.32 -17.89 16.73
C ASP A 59 27.45 -17.77 15.70
N ALA A 60 27.61 -18.75 14.81
CA ALA A 60 28.58 -18.71 13.72
C ALA A 60 28.36 -17.54 12.76
N LEU A 61 27.10 -17.29 12.36
CA LEU A 61 26.74 -16.16 11.49
C LEU A 61 27.01 -14.81 12.16
N LEU A 62 26.70 -14.66 13.45
CA LEU A 62 26.99 -13.44 14.21
C LEU A 62 28.49 -13.22 14.42
N ALA A 63 29.28 -14.29 14.50
CA ALA A 63 30.74 -14.24 14.61
C ALA A 63 31.46 -14.12 13.26
N GLY A 64 30.72 -14.08 12.14
CA GLY A 64 31.31 -14.05 10.79
C GLY A 64 32.02 -15.35 10.37
N GLN A 65 31.72 -16.47 11.04
CA GLN A 65 32.33 -17.77 10.74
C GLN A 65 31.55 -18.51 9.65
N VAL A 66 32.27 -18.91 8.60
CA VAL A 66 31.73 -19.81 7.56
C VAL A 66 31.88 -21.25 8.06
N GLY A 67 30.75 -21.97 8.17
CA GLY A 67 30.75 -23.37 8.58
C GLY A 67 31.44 -24.25 7.54
N MET A 68 32.24 -25.22 8.01
CA MET A 68 32.99 -26.14 7.14
C MET A 68 32.08 -27.21 6.50
N LEU A 69 30.86 -27.40 7.03
CA LEU A 69 29.85 -28.34 6.57
C LEU A 69 28.55 -27.60 6.26
N ALA A 70 27.83 -28.06 5.24
CA ALA A 70 26.52 -27.54 4.89
C ALA A 70 25.48 -28.01 5.94
N GLU A 71 24.79 -27.05 6.55
CA GLU A 71 23.65 -27.34 7.42
C GLU A 71 22.41 -27.70 6.59
N PRO A 72 21.46 -28.46 7.14
CA PRO A 72 20.14 -28.65 6.51
C PRO A 72 19.50 -27.32 6.13
N GLU A 73 18.89 -27.24 4.94
CA GLU A 73 18.33 -26.00 4.36
C GLU A 73 17.37 -25.26 5.32
N ILE A 74 16.58 -26.01 6.09
CA ILE A 74 15.66 -25.46 7.10
C ILE A 74 16.44 -24.75 8.23
N ILE A 75 17.54 -25.34 8.70
CA ILE A 75 18.37 -24.76 9.77
C ILE A 75 19.10 -23.53 9.23
N GLU A 76 19.67 -23.60 8.03
CA GLU A 76 20.35 -22.47 7.41
C GLU A 76 19.42 -21.27 7.21
N THR A 77 18.22 -21.52 6.67
CA THR A 77 17.21 -20.48 6.44
C THR A 77 16.79 -19.81 7.75
N LEU A 78 16.52 -20.60 8.79
CA LEU A 78 16.13 -20.09 10.11
C LEU A 78 17.29 -19.35 10.78
N ALA A 79 18.52 -19.88 10.68
CA ALA A 79 19.70 -19.27 11.28
C ALA A 79 19.99 -17.91 10.66
N GLN A 80 19.97 -17.81 9.33
CA GLN A 80 20.14 -16.55 8.60
C GLN A 80 19.04 -15.54 8.97
N ARG A 81 17.78 -15.98 9.04
CA ARG A 81 16.66 -15.12 9.44
C ARG A 81 16.83 -14.55 10.85
N TYR A 82 17.20 -15.39 11.81
CA TYR A 82 17.35 -14.95 13.21
C TYR A 82 18.61 -14.12 13.43
N ALA A 83 19.73 -14.46 12.79
CA ALA A 83 20.94 -13.66 12.83
C ALA A 83 20.71 -12.24 12.29
N ALA A 84 20.04 -12.10 11.14
CA ALA A 84 19.71 -10.79 10.57
C ALA A 84 18.87 -9.92 11.52
N ARG A 85 17.87 -10.51 12.19
CA ARG A 85 17.03 -9.80 13.18
C ARG A 85 17.83 -9.36 14.40
N LEU A 86 18.80 -10.16 14.85
CA LEU A 86 19.66 -9.80 15.98
C LEU A 86 20.61 -8.65 15.63
N ILE A 87 21.17 -8.65 14.42
CA ILE A 87 22.03 -7.58 13.91
C ILE A 87 21.23 -6.26 13.83
N ALA A 88 20.02 -6.30 13.27
CA ALA A 88 19.14 -5.14 13.16
C ALA A 88 18.67 -4.57 14.51
N ALA A 89 18.59 -5.40 15.55
CA ALA A 89 18.12 -5.02 16.88
C ALA A 89 19.21 -4.42 17.79
N GLN A 90 20.48 -4.37 17.35
CA GLN A 90 21.55 -3.77 18.15
C GLN A 90 21.50 -2.22 18.08
N PRO A 91 21.44 -1.52 19.22
CA PRO A 91 21.47 -0.05 19.26
C PRO A 91 22.90 0.43 18.95
N GLY A 92 23.19 0.69 17.67
CA GLY A 92 24.50 1.21 17.26
C GLY A 92 24.70 1.40 15.76
N ALA A 93 23.88 0.80 14.89
CA ALA A 93 24.05 0.92 13.44
C ALA A 93 23.22 2.08 12.86
N ALA A 94 23.62 3.32 13.13
CA ALA A 94 23.10 4.51 12.44
C ALA A 94 24.20 5.50 12.03
N ARG A 95 24.44 5.55 10.71
CA ARG A 95 24.78 6.70 9.83
C ARG A 95 26.14 7.43 9.93
N SER A 96 26.85 7.51 8.79
CA SER A 96 27.13 8.76 8.05
C SER A 96 27.88 8.54 6.72
N ASP A 97 27.40 9.19 5.65
CA ASP A 97 27.94 9.36 4.28
C ASP A 97 29.29 10.12 4.26
N ALA A 98 30.06 10.38 3.18
CA ALA A 98 29.87 10.35 1.72
C ALA A 98 31.24 10.53 1.02
N GLY A 99 31.29 10.32 -0.30
CA GLY A 99 32.34 10.93 -1.13
C GLY A 99 32.19 10.65 -2.62
N HIS A 100 31.47 11.51 -3.35
CA HIS A 100 31.72 11.81 -4.77
C HIS A 100 31.37 13.28 -5.04
N GLN A 101 32.30 13.94 -5.73
CA GLN A 101 32.38 15.37 -5.98
C GLN A 101 31.43 15.86 -7.08
N ALA A 102 30.99 17.11 -6.98
CA ALA A 102 30.54 17.92 -8.13
C ALA A 102 31.05 19.38 -8.00
N PRO A 103 31.37 20.07 -9.11
CA PRO A 103 31.94 21.43 -9.12
C PRO A 103 30.86 22.52 -9.39
N PRO A 104 31.18 23.83 -9.53
CA PRO A 104 31.51 24.75 -8.45
C PRO A 104 30.63 26.03 -8.39
N THR A 105 30.81 26.81 -7.30
CA THR A 105 30.56 28.27 -7.07
C THR A 105 29.11 28.83 -6.96
N PRO A 106 28.87 30.01 -6.32
CA PRO A 106 29.70 30.78 -5.36
C PRO A 106 28.96 31.23 -4.06
N SER A 107 29.76 31.47 -3.02
CA SER A 107 29.66 32.52 -1.98
C SER A 107 28.29 33.04 -1.54
N THR A 108 27.85 32.67 -0.33
CA THR A 108 27.36 33.67 0.65
C THR A 108 27.55 33.10 2.07
N ALA A 109 28.31 33.82 2.89
CA ALA A 109 28.56 33.49 4.28
C ALA A 109 27.29 33.75 5.12
N VAL A 110 26.87 32.75 5.90
CA VAL A 110 26.10 32.97 7.14
C VAL A 110 26.76 32.14 8.23
N GLN A 111 27.27 32.85 9.23
CA GLN A 111 28.00 32.33 10.38
C GLN A 111 27.07 31.47 11.25
N ALA A 112 27.46 30.21 11.44
CA ALA A 112 26.94 29.36 12.48
C ALA A 112 27.84 29.47 13.72
N SER A 113 27.23 29.58 14.90
CA SER A 113 27.51 28.74 16.08
C SER A 113 27.34 29.52 17.39
N LEU A 114 26.45 29.03 18.26
CA LEU A 114 26.34 29.49 19.65
C LEU A 114 26.12 28.35 20.65
N PHE A 115 26.54 27.13 20.34
CA PHE A 115 26.62 26.05 21.33
C PHE A 115 27.92 25.25 21.18
N PRO A 116 28.68 25.03 22.26
CA PRO A 116 29.86 24.17 22.22
C PRO A 116 29.42 22.71 22.07
N SER A 117 29.85 22.08 20.98
CA SER A 117 29.67 20.65 20.74
C SER A 117 30.51 19.83 21.73
N PRO A 118 29.98 18.77 22.35
CA PRO A 118 30.80 17.85 23.14
C PRO A 118 31.86 17.21 22.24
N ALA A 119 33.06 16.99 22.79
CA ALA A 119 34.20 16.43 22.08
C ALA A 119 33.80 15.16 21.31
N ALA A 120 33.99 15.18 20.00
CA ALA A 120 33.69 14.05 19.13
C ALA A 120 34.47 12.82 19.62
N PRO A 121 33.84 11.63 19.74
CA PRO A 121 34.58 10.42 20.06
C PRO A 121 35.68 10.20 19.02
N SER A 122 36.85 9.73 19.45
CA SER A 122 37.96 9.39 18.56
C SER A 122 37.47 8.40 17.50
N ALA A 123 37.56 8.75 16.22
CA ALA A 123 37.12 7.89 15.13
C ALA A 123 37.89 6.56 15.18
N VAL A 124 37.16 5.45 15.24
CA VAL A 124 37.72 4.10 15.12
C VAL A 124 37.67 3.73 13.65
N TYR A 125 38.84 3.58 13.03
CA TYR A 125 38.97 3.10 11.65
C TYR A 125 39.24 1.60 11.66
N ALA A 126 38.61 0.88 10.73
CA ALA A 126 38.86 -0.53 10.46
C ALA A 126 39.08 -0.72 8.96
N GLU A 127 40.05 -1.54 8.59
CA GLU A 127 40.26 -1.93 7.20
C GLU A 127 39.26 -3.03 6.84
N VAL A 128 38.53 -2.83 5.73
CA VAL A 128 37.54 -3.78 5.21
C VAL A 128 37.98 -4.18 3.80
N ASP A 129 38.10 -5.49 3.55
CA ASP A 129 38.29 -6.00 2.21
C ASP A 129 36.98 -5.91 1.42
N ILE A 130 36.92 -4.97 0.48
CA ILE A 130 35.74 -4.74 -0.37
C ILE A 130 35.44 -5.97 -1.23
N ALA A 131 36.45 -6.76 -1.61
CA ALA A 131 36.27 -7.99 -2.38
C ALA A 131 35.61 -9.11 -1.55
N SER A 132 35.60 -8.98 -0.21
CA SER A 132 34.95 -9.91 0.70
C SER A 132 33.47 -9.57 0.97
N LEU A 133 32.96 -8.44 0.48
CA LEU A 133 31.59 -8.01 0.75
C LEU A 133 30.56 -8.94 0.09
N GLN A 134 29.60 -9.38 0.90
CA GLN A 134 28.48 -10.20 0.46
C GLN A 134 27.15 -9.50 0.77
N LEU A 135 26.25 -9.47 -0.21
CA LEU A 135 24.90 -8.96 -0.03
C LEU A 135 23.99 -10.05 0.50
N ILE A 136 23.61 -9.94 1.76
CA ILE A 136 22.65 -10.85 2.39
C ILE A 136 21.29 -10.17 2.41
N ARG A 137 20.32 -10.76 1.69
CA ARG A 137 18.91 -10.31 1.63
C ARG A 137 18.75 -8.82 1.29
N PRO A 138 19.21 -8.36 0.11
CA PRO A 138 19.04 -6.97 -0.31
C PRO A 138 17.55 -6.59 -0.38
N ARG A 139 17.18 -5.42 0.15
CA ARG A 139 15.81 -4.90 0.16
C ARG A 139 15.70 -3.48 -0.37
N SER A 140 14.58 -3.14 -1.00
CA SER A 140 14.22 -1.78 -1.39
C SER A 140 13.57 -1.02 -0.23
N VAL A 141 13.89 0.28 -0.10
CA VAL A 141 13.28 1.17 0.91
C VAL A 141 12.70 2.45 0.31
N GLY A 142 12.98 2.73 -0.97
CA GLY A 142 12.64 4.01 -1.61
C GLY A 142 11.14 4.22 -1.78
N VAL A 143 10.50 3.38 -2.60
CA VAL A 143 9.05 3.49 -2.86
C VAL A 143 8.25 3.19 -1.60
N GLU A 144 8.75 2.31 -0.74
CA GLU A 144 8.17 1.99 0.56
C GLU A 144 8.06 3.21 1.46
N ALA A 145 9.16 3.95 1.64
CA ALA A 145 9.18 5.14 2.48
C ALA A 145 8.28 6.25 1.93
N VAL A 146 8.32 6.47 0.61
CA VAL A 146 7.44 7.46 -0.06
C VAL A 146 5.96 7.05 0.07
N GLY A 147 5.65 5.78 -0.13
CA GLY A 147 4.31 5.23 0.04
C GLY A 147 3.81 5.42 1.47
N LEU A 148 4.61 5.10 2.48
CA LEU A 148 4.25 5.34 3.88
C LEU A 148 4.02 6.82 4.21
N ALA A 149 4.86 7.72 3.69
CA ALA A 149 4.66 9.16 3.86
C ALA A 149 3.31 9.61 3.28
N ALA A 150 2.97 9.17 2.06
CA ALA A 150 1.70 9.47 1.43
C ALA A 150 0.50 8.91 2.23
N MET A 151 0.61 7.68 2.74
CA MET A 151 -0.42 7.07 3.59
C MET A 151 -0.63 7.83 4.90
N ASN A 152 0.45 8.38 5.47
CA ASN A 152 0.38 9.22 6.66
C ASN A 152 -0.33 10.55 6.38
N TRP A 153 -0.02 11.23 5.28
CA TRP A 153 -0.73 12.44 4.86
C TRP A 153 -2.23 12.18 4.68
N LEU A 154 -2.58 11.06 4.05
CA LEU A 154 -3.97 10.64 3.85
C LEU A 154 -4.66 10.12 5.11
N GLY A 155 -3.95 9.96 6.23
CA GLY A 155 -4.50 9.46 7.48
C GLY A 155 -5.03 8.03 7.41
N ILE A 156 -4.49 7.20 6.51
CA ILE A 156 -4.99 5.85 6.21
C ILE A 156 -5.04 4.97 7.47
N ASP A 157 -4.00 5.02 8.30
CA ASP A 157 -3.96 4.23 9.54
C ASP A 157 -5.09 4.61 10.51
N GLN A 158 -5.45 5.90 10.58
CA GLN A 158 -6.60 6.35 11.39
C GLN A 158 -7.92 5.85 10.80
N ILE A 159 -8.12 5.99 9.48
CA ILE A 159 -9.33 5.51 8.80
C ILE A 159 -9.54 4.02 9.07
N LEU A 160 -8.47 3.22 9.01
CA LEU A 160 -8.54 1.78 9.26
C LEU A 160 -8.81 1.46 10.74
N ARG A 161 -8.24 2.23 11.69
CA ARG A 161 -8.53 2.08 13.13
C ARG A 161 -10.00 2.36 13.45
N ASP A 162 -10.56 3.39 12.86
CA ASP A 162 -11.98 3.77 13.05
C ASP A 162 -12.96 2.71 12.47
N LEU A 163 -12.44 1.81 11.62
CA LEU A 163 -13.16 0.68 11.04
C LEU A 163 -12.80 -0.66 11.70
N ASP A 164 -12.19 -0.62 12.88
CA ASP A 164 -11.82 -1.79 13.69
C ASP A 164 -10.78 -2.75 13.06
N PHE A 165 -9.93 -2.26 12.15
CA PHE A 165 -8.82 -3.05 11.63
C PHE A 165 -7.74 -3.21 12.70
N ASN A 166 -7.43 -4.46 13.05
CA ASN A 166 -6.32 -4.76 13.96
C ASN A 166 -4.95 -4.55 13.29
N GLY A 167 -3.87 -4.54 14.08
CA GLY A 167 -2.53 -4.22 13.58
C GLY A 167 -2.07 -5.13 12.43
N VAL A 168 -2.39 -6.43 12.46
CA VAL A 168 -2.03 -7.37 11.39
C VAL A 168 -2.80 -7.07 10.11
N GLN A 169 -4.09 -6.73 10.22
CA GLN A 169 -4.91 -6.34 9.07
C GLN A 169 -4.42 -5.01 8.48
N ARG A 170 -4.12 -4.01 9.32
CA ARG A 170 -3.59 -2.71 8.85
C ARG A 170 -2.26 -2.89 8.12
N ALA A 171 -1.35 -3.70 8.65
CA ALA A 171 -0.10 -4.03 7.96
C ALA A 171 -0.33 -4.72 6.61
N ALA A 172 -1.31 -5.63 6.52
CA ALA A 172 -1.69 -6.26 5.26
C ALA A 172 -2.32 -5.28 4.25
N VAL A 173 -3.11 -4.30 4.72
CA VAL A 173 -3.62 -3.20 3.87
C VAL A 173 -2.44 -2.39 3.33
N VAL A 174 -1.57 -1.89 4.20
CA VAL A 174 -0.42 -1.05 3.81
C VAL A 174 0.51 -1.80 2.86
N GLY A 175 0.80 -3.07 3.17
CA GLY A 175 1.59 -3.94 2.29
C GLY A 175 0.96 -4.14 0.92
N SER A 176 -0.36 -4.32 0.85
CA SER A 176 -1.10 -4.44 -0.41
C SER A 176 -1.08 -3.14 -1.21
N LEU A 177 -1.30 -1.99 -0.57
CA LEU A 177 -1.33 -0.68 -1.23
C LEU A 177 0.05 -0.30 -1.79
N ILE A 178 1.09 -0.34 -0.95
CA ILE A 178 2.45 -0.01 -1.37
C ILE A 178 2.95 -1.03 -2.39
N GLY A 179 2.64 -2.32 -2.22
CA GLY A 179 2.96 -3.35 -3.20
C GLY A 179 2.36 -3.07 -4.57
N ARG A 180 1.09 -2.62 -4.64
CA ARG A 180 0.47 -2.22 -5.91
C ARG A 180 1.08 -0.95 -6.52
N MET A 181 1.67 -0.07 -5.72
CA MET A 181 2.40 1.11 -6.22
C MET A 181 3.80 0.77 -6.73
N ALA A 182 4.53 -0.08 -5.99
CA ALA A 182 5.93 -0.39 -6.25
C ALA A 182 6.15 -1.51 -7.29
N ALA A 183 5.32 -2.54 -7.24
CA ALA A 183 5.41 -3.71 -8.11
C ALA A 183 3.99 -4.24 -8.43
N PRO A 184 3.26 -3.56 -9.33
CA PRO A 184 1.89 -3.92 -9.66
C PRO A 184 1.77 -5.39 -10.07
N GLY A 185 0.84 -6.11 -9.45
CA GLY A 185 0.64 -7.54 -9.67
C GLY A 185 -0.50 -8.10 -8.84
N SER A 186 -0.65 -9.43 -8.85
CA SER A 186 -1.62 -10.13 -8.01
C SER A 186 -1.25 -10.06 -6.53
N GLU A 187 -2.18 -10.35 -5.62
CA GLU A 187 -1.89 -10.45 -4.18
C GLU A 187 -0.78 -11.46 -3.89
N LEU A 188 -0.67 -12.54 -4.69
CA LEU A 188 0.44 -13.49 -4.60
C LEU A 188 1.77 -12.83 -4.97
N ALA A 189 1.81 -12.05 -6.04
CA ALA A 189 3.00 -11.30 -6.44
C ALA A 189 3.39 -10.27 -5.38
N THR A 190 2.42 -9.53 -4.84
CA THR A 190 2.63 -8.58 -3.74
C THR A 190 3.15 -9.28 -2.48
N TRP A 191 2.59 -10.44 -2.13
CA TRP A 191 3.05 -11.24 -0.99
C TRP A 191 4.50 -11.69 -1.15
N ARG A 192 4.90 -12.15 -2.34
CA ARG A 192 6.31 -12.48 -2.65
C ARG A 192 7.20 -11.25 -2.56
N TRP A 193 6.76 -10.13 -3.15
CA TRP A 193 7.51 -8.87 -3.13
C TRP A 193 7.77 -8.37 -1.71
N LEU A 194 6.77 -8.39 -0.83
CA LEU A 194 6.92 -8.05 0.60
C LEU A 194 7.93 -8.96 1.30
N ARG A 195 7.92 -10.26 0.97
CA ARG A 195 8.77 -11.27 1.60
C ARG A 195 10.20 -11.28 1.10
N GLU A 196 10.46 -10.89 -0.14
CA GLU A 196 11.77 -11.12 -0.78
C GLU A 196 12.49 -9.84 -1.17
N ARG A 197 11.77 -8.74 -1.44
CA ARG A 197 12.33 -7.54 -2.05
C ARG A 197 12.12 -6.27 -1.25
N SER A 198 11.01 -6.15 -0.54
CA SER A 198 10.67 -4.91 0.18
C SER A 198 11.27 -4.85 1.58
N ALA A 199 11.70 -3.66 2.00
CA ALA A 199 12.06 -3.31 3.38
C ALA A 199 10.87 -2.77 4.19
N LEU A 200 9.64 -2.88 3.65
CA LEU A 200 8.45 -2.35 4.30
C LEU A 200 8.17 -3.00 5.66
N GLY A 201 8.58 -4.26 5.85
CA GLY A 201 8.47 -4.95 7.13
C GLY A 201 9.30 -4.28 8.21
N GLU A 202 10.53 -3.91 7.88
CA GLU A 202 11.46 -3.20 8.75
C GLU A 202 10.95 -1.79 9.09
N LEU A 203 10.35 -1.09 8.13
CA LEU A 203 9.76 0.24 8.36
C LEU A 203 8.51 0.20 9.25
N LEU A 204 7.75 -0.89 9.23
CA LEU A 204 6.51 -1.05 9.99
C LEU A 204 6.67 -1.84 11.29
N ASP A 205 7.85 -2.40 11.54
CA ASP A 205 8.09 -3.43 12.56
C ASP A 205 7.13 -4.64 12.43
N VAL A 206 6.98 -5.13 11.20
CA VAL A 206 6.11 -6.26 10.83
C VAL A 206 6.87 -7.33 10.09
N ASP A 207 6.74 -8.57 10.56
CA ASP A 207 7.29 -9.75 9.90
C ASP A 207 6.35 -10.26 8.80
N PHE A 208 6.52 -9.75 7.58
CA PHE A 208 5.76 -10.20 6.41
C PHE A 208 6.10 -11.64 5.98
N GLU A 209 7.23 -12.20 6.41
CA GLU A 209 7.56 -13.61 6.13
C GLU A 209 6.71 -14.57 6.93
N ALA A 210 6.37 -14.19 8.16
CA ALA A 210 5.42 -14.93 9.00
C ALA A 210 3.95 -14.71 8.59
N MET A 211 3.66 -13.74 7.71
CA MET A 211 2.30 -13.44 7.31
C MET A 211 1.84 -14.41 6.20
N PRO A 212 0.80 -15.23 6.43
CA PRO A 212 0.31 -16.13 5.39
C PRO A 212 -0.46 -15.34 4.33
N LEU A 213 -0.32 -15.74 3.05
CA LEU A 213 -0.95 -15.11 1.89
C LEU A 213 -2.45 -14.83 2.08
N ILE A 214 -3.18 -15.75 2.74
CA ILE A 214 -4.61 -15.63 3.02
C ILE A 214 -4.99 -14.34 3.78
N ARG A 215 -4.04 -13.73 4.51
CA ARG A 215 -4.26 -12.44 5.16
C ARG A 215 -4.49 -11.31 4.18
N LEU A 216 -3.76 -11.29 3.05
CA LEU A 216 -3.94 -10.25 2.03
C LEU A 216 -5.34 -10.37 1.41
N TYR A 217 -5.75 -11.58 1.01
CA TYR A 217 -7.09 -11.82 0.46
C TYR A 217 -8.21 -11.41 1.42
N ARG A 218 -8.17 -11.87 2.68
CA ARG A 218 -9.19 -11.53 3.68
C ARG A 218 -9.24 -10.03 3.97
N THR A 219 -8.10 -9.35 3.87
CA THR A 219 -8.04 -7.91 4.08
C THR A 219 -8.66 -7.15 2.91
N SER A 220 -8.48 -7.63 1.67
CA SER A 220 -9.19 -7.10 0.51
C SER A 220 -10.71 -7.21 0.67
N ASP A 221 -11.23 -8.32 1.19
CA ASP A 221 -12.67 -8.47 1.47
C ASP A 221 -13.18 -7.44 2.49
N LEU A 222 -12.36 -7.14 3.52
CA LEU A 222 -12.68 -6.12 4.52
C LEU A 222 -12.67 -4.72 3.90
N LEU A 223 -11.70 -4.40 3.04
CA LEU A 223 -11.66 -3.12 2.32
C LEU A 223 -12.92 -2.94 1.47
N VAL A 224 -13.36 -3.98 0.76
CA VAL A 224 -14.61 -3.94 -0.02
C VAL A 224 -15.83 -3.75 0.88
N ARG A 225 -15.90 -4.44 2.02
CA ARG A 225 -16.99 -4.29 3.00
C ARG A 225 -17.12 -2.85 3.52
N HIS A 226 -16.00 -2.18 3.74
CA HIS A 226 -15.97 -0.81 4.27
C HIS A 226 -15.76 0.28 3.21
N ARG A 227 -15.81 -0.09 1.92
CA ARG A 227 -15.47 0.78 0.79
C ARG A 227 -16.10 2.17 0.90
N ASP A 228 -17.41 2.26 1.10
CA ASP A 228 -18.11 3.55 1.07
C ASP A 228 -17.63 4.50 2.19
N LYS A 229 -17.30 3.95 3.36
CA LYS A 229 -16.72 4.72 4.48
C LYS A 229 -15.28 5.13 4.18
N ILE A 230 -14.49 4.22 3.62
CA ILE A 230 -13.09 4.47 3.24
C ILE A 230 -13.01 5.55 2.16
N GLU A 231 -13.80 5.45 1.09
CA GLU A 231 -13.85 6.42 0.00
C GLU A 231 -14.27 7.81 0.51
N THR A 232 -15.31 7.88 1.36
CA THR A 232 -15.77 9.14 1.93
C THR A 232 -14.69 9.80 2.79
N ALA A 233 -14.04 9.03 3.67
CA ALA A 233 -12.98 9.55 4.53
C ALA A 233 -11.75 9.97 3.71
N LEU A 234 -11.34 9.16 2.73
CA LEU A 234 -10.20 9.47 1.87
C LEU A 234 -10.45 10.71 1.03
N PHE A 235 -11.62 10.83 0.43
CA PHE A 235 -11.95 11.98 -0.39
C PHE A 235 -11.94 13.26 0.47
N SER A 236 -12.51 13.23 1.68
CA SER A 236 -12.43 14.37 2.61
C SER A 236 -10.98 14.77 2.91
N ARG A 237 -10.08 13.80 3.16
CA ARG A 237 -8.66 14.07 3.41
C ARG A 237 -7.97 14.70 2.20
N ILE A 238 -8.27 14.22 1.00
CA ILE A 238 -7.71 14.76 -0.25
C ILE A 238 -8.17 16.21 -0.45
N GLN A 239 -9.45 16.50 -0.21
CA GLN A 239 -9.98 17.87 -0.30
C GLN A 239 -9.25 18.81 0.66
N ASP A 240 -9.03 18.39 1.91
CA ASP A 240 -8.33 19.19 2.91
C ASP A 240 -6.85 19.40 2.55
N LEU A 241 -6.17 18.35 2.07
CA LEU A 241 -4.75 18.40 1.72
C LEU A 241 -4.45 19.30 0.52
N PHE A 242 -5.31 19.28 -0.50
CA PHE A 242 -5.05 19.98 -1.76
C PHE A 242 -5.94 21.21 -1.98
N GLY A 243 -6.90 21.49 -1.08
CA GLY A 243 -7.80 22.64 -1.19
C GLY A 243 -8.71 22.59 -2.42
N LEU A 244 -9.17 21.40 -2.81
CA LEU A 244 -9.84 21.18 -4.10
C LEU A 244 -11.27 21.75 -4.12
N PRO A 245 -11.62 22.58 -5.13
CA PRO A 245 -12.99 23.05 -5.30
C PRO A 245 -13.91 21.92 -5.78
N VAL A 246 -15.06 21.74 -5.13
CA VAL A 246 -16.05 20.71 -5.50
C VAL A 246 -16.94 21.23 -6.63
N THR A 247 -16.45 21.19 -7.86
CA THR A 247 -17.22 21.77 -8.99
C THR A 247 -17.41 20.84 -10.17
N VAL A 248 -16.42 20.01 -10.50
CA VAL A 248 -16.48 19.13 -11.68
C VAL A 248 -16.54 17.68 -11.24
N THR A 249 -17.52 16.95 -11.76
CA THR A 249 -17.71 15.52 -11.52
C THR A 249 -17.53 14.79 -12.84
N LEU A 250 -16.44 14.04 -12.99
CA LEU A 250 -16.21 13.21 -14.17
C LEU A 250 -16.78 11.83 -13.90
N TYR A 251 -17.62 11.34 -14.80
CA TYR A 251 -18.17 9.99 -14.70
C TYR A 251 -17.71 9.14 -15.88
N ASP A 252 -17.01 8.05 -15.57
CA ASP A 252 -16.58 7.05 -16.54
C ASP A 252 -17.08 5.66 -16.15
N LEU A 253 -17.41 4.88 -17.17
CA LEU A 253 -17.77 3.47 -17.08
C LEU A 253 -16.77 2.66 -17.89
N THR A 254 -16.04 1.77 -17.25
CA THR A 254 -15.15 0.84 -17.92
C THR A 254 -15.56 -0.60 -17.60
N ASN A 255 -15.43 -1.51 -18.57
CA ASN A 255 -15.67 -2.93 -18.34
C ASN A 255 -14.37 -3.73 -18.44
N THR A 256 -14.30 -4.77 -17.63
CA THR A 256 -13.25 -5.79 -17.67
C THR A 256 -13.91 -7.17 -17.72
N TYR A 257 -13.12 -8.22 -17.93
CA TYR A 257 -13.63 -9.56 -18.23
C TYR A 257 -12.95 -10.63 -17.40
N PHE A 258 -13.63 -11.77 -17.24
CA PHE A 258 -13.06 -12.98 -16.67
C PHE A 258 -12.71 -13.98 -17.77
N GLU A 259 -11.56 -14.64 -17.67
CA GLU A 259 -11.16 -15.69 -18.63
C GLU A 259 -11.87 -17.04 -18.41
N GLY A 260 -12.66 -17.16 -17.33
CA GLY A 260 -13.49 -18.33 -17.03
C GLY A 260 -14.99 -18.02 -17.03
N THR A 261 -15.81 -18.99 -16.61
CA THR A 261 -17.27 -18.82 -16.58
C THR A 261 -17.77 -17.85 -15.51
N ALA A 262 -16.99 -17.65 -14.45
CA ALA A 262 -17.32 -16.81 -13.29
C ALA A 262 -18.71 -17.08 -12.70
N SER A 263 -19.17 -18.34 -12.75
CA SER A 263 -20.53 -18.74 -12.36
C SER A 263 -20.90 -18.42 -10.91
N GLY A 264 -19.91 -18.28 -10.03
CA GLY A 264 -20.12 -17.86 -8.63
C GLY A 264 -20.27 -16.35 -8.43
N ASN A 265 -20.11 -15.52 -9.48
CA ASN A 265 -20.22 -14.07 -9.38
C ASN A 265 -21.51 -13.58 -10.07
N ALA A 266 -22.49 -13.15 -9.28
CA ALA A 266 -23.77 -12.65 -9.80
C ALA A 266 -23.65 -11.39 -10.68
N LYS A 267 -22.53 -10.65 -10.59
CA LYS A 267 -22.25 -9.49 -11.45
C LYS A 267 -21.57 -9.88 -12.77
N ALA A 268 -21.07 -11.10 -12.89
CA ALA A 268 -20.42 -11.55 -14.10
C ALA A 268 -21.48 -11.84 -15.17
N ALA A 269 -21.54 -11.00 -16.20
CA ALA A 269 -22.56 -11.10 -17.25
C ALA A 269 -21.97 -10.77 -18.62
N ARG A 270 -22.42 -11.47 -19.67
CA ARG A 270 -22.00 -11.17 -21.04
C ARG A 270 -22.66 -9.90 -21.54
N GLY A 271 -21.89 -9.05 -22.21
CA GLY A 271 -22.34 -7.76 -22.72
C GLY A 271 -21.40 -7.21 -23.77
N ARG A 272 -21.52 -5.91 -24.07
CA ARG A 272 -20.64 -5.24 -25.04
C ARG A 272 -19.29 -4.92 -24.39
N SER A 273 -18.29 -5.77 -24.65
CA SER A 273 -16.92 -5.58 -24.18
C SER A 273 -16.22 -4.43 -24.92
N LYS A 274 -15.53 -3.55 -24.18
CA LYS A 274 -14.64 -2.53 -24.77
C LYS A 274 -13.44 -3.18 -25.49
N GLU A 275 -13.03 -4.35 -25.03
CA GLU A 275 -11.95 -5.16 -25.62
C GLU A 275 -12.44 -6.15 -26.68
N LYS A 276 -13.71 -6.06 -27.10
CA LYS A 276 -14.33 -6.93 -28.12
C LYS A 276 -14.32 -8.43 -27.75
N ARG A 277 -14.26 -8.76 -26.46
CA ARG A 277 -14.39 -10.13 -25.92
C ARG A 277 -15.86 -10.51 -25.73
N THR A 278 -16.44 -11.21 -26.70
CA THR A 278 -17.82 -11.71 -26.64
C THR A 278 -17.93 -13.09 -25.97
N ASP A 279 -16.79 -13.77 -25.81
CA ASP A 279 -16.64 -15.09 -25.20
C ASP A 279 -16.70 -15.03 -23.66
N CYS A 280 -16.21 -13.94 -23.08
CA CYS A 280 -16.04 -13.76 -21.65
C CYS A 280 -17.22 -13.07 -20.95
N PRO A 281 -17.57 -13.48 -19.72
CA PRO A 281 -18.42 -12.67 -18.86
C PRO A 281 -17.66 -11.41 -18.39
N LEU A 282 -18.39 -10.30 -18.30
CA LEU A 282 -17.87 -8.98 -17.98
C LEU A 282 -18.27 -8.56 -16.58
N VAL A 283 -17.55 -7.57 -16.06
CA VAL A 283 -17.98 -6.74 -14.93
C VAL A 283 -17.66 -5.28 -15.24
N THR A 284 -18.52 -4.38 -14.81
CA THR A 284 -18.39 -2.95 -15.13
C THR A 284 -17.99 -2.16 -13.88
N LEU A 285 -16.94 -1.36 -13.96
CA LEU A 285 -16.52 -0.40 -12.94
C LEU A 285 -17.02 0.99 -13.35
N GLY A 286 -17.87 1.58 -12.51
CA GLY A 286 -18.18 3.00 -12.57
C GLY A 286 -17.31 3.78 -11.61
N LEU A 287 -16.75 4.88 -12.11
CA LEU A 287 -15.85 5.74 -11.36
C LEU A 287 -16.35 7.18 -11.43
N VAL A 288 -16.46 7.81 -10.26
CA VAL A 288 -16.73 9.24 -10.16
C VAL A 288 -15.48 9.94 -9.65
N LEU A 289 -14.97 10.87 -10.45
CA LEU A 289 -13.80 11.68 -10.14
C LEU A 289 -14.19 13.13 -9.87
N ASP A 290 -13.36 13.84 -9.13
CA ASP A 290 -13.42 15.30 -9.06
C ASP A 290 -12.71 15.97 -10.27
N GLY A 291 -12.72 17.30 -10.30
CA GLY A 291 -12.07 18.09 -11.36
C GLY A 291 -10.54 17.98 -11.40
N SER A 292 -9.93 17.42 -10.36
CA SER A 292 -8.49 17.19 -10.26
C SER A 292 -8.11 15.74 -10.59
N GLY A 293 -9.09 14.88 -10.87
CA GLY A 293 -8.90 13.48 -11.21
C GLY A 293 -8.84 12.53 -10.01
N PHE A 294 -9.12 13.00 -8.78
CA PHE A 294 -9.19 12.12 -7.62
C PHE A 294 -10.53 11.38 -7.56
N VAL A 295 -10.45 10.10 -7.20
CA VAL A 295 -11.63 9.24 -7.06
C VAL A 295 -12.47 9.69 -5.87
N ARG A 296 -13.71 10.10 -6.13
CA ARG A 296 -14.72 10.37 -5.10
C ARG A 296 -15.46 9.10 -4.71
N ARG A 297 -15.75 8.25 -5.70
CA ARG A 297 -16.53 7.03 -5.51
C ARG A 297 -16.28 6.01 -6.61
N SER A 298 -16.31 4.75 -6.25
CA SER A 298 -16.25 3.63 -7.19
C SER A 298 -17.39 2.63 -6.96
N LYS A 299 -17.86 2.00 -8.04
CA LYS A 299 -18.89 0.96 -7.93
C LYS A 299 -18.75 -0.10 -9.01
N MET A 300 -18.86 -1.36 -8.57
CA MET A 300 -18.91 -2.51 -9.46
C MET A 300 -20.37 -2.85 -9.80
N PHE A 301 -20.69 -2.81 -11.08
CA PHE A 301 -21.97 -3.16 -11.69
C PHE A 301 -21.90 -4.49 -12.43
N ALA A 302 -23.05 -5.06 -12.78
CA ALA A 302 -23.06 -6.24 -13.64
C ALA A 302 -22.54 -5.90 -15.04
N GLY A 303 -21.84 -6.85 -15.68
CA GLY A 303 -21.14 -6.62 -16.95
C GLY A 303 -22.03 -6.23 -18.15
N ASN A 304 -23.34 -6.47 -18.04
CA ASN A 304 -24.33 -6.15 -19.05
C ASN A 304 -25.21 -4.94 -18.69
N VAL A 305 -24.86 -4.21 -17.62
CA VAL A 305 -25.60 -3.01 -17.22
C VAL A 305 -25.52 -1.97 -18.34
N GLY A 306 -26.70 -1.46 -18.71
CA GLY A 306 -26.80 -0.35 -19.64
C GLY A 306 -26.23 0.92 -19.01
N GLU A 307 -25.34 1.60 -19.73
CA GLU A 307 -24.65 2.82 -19.25
C GLU A 307 -25.63 3.90 -18.78
N ALA A 308 -26.82 3.94 -19.37
CA ALA A 308 -27.88 4.89 -19.06
C ALA A 308 -28.36 4.84 -17.59
N THR A 309 -28.51 3.66 -16.99
CA THR A 309 -29.18 3.54 -15.67
C THR A 309 -28.26 3.72 -14.48
N THR A 310 -26.95 3.88 -14.71
CA THR A 310 -25.94 3.90 -13.63
C THR A 310 -25.61 5.29 -13.09
N LEU A 311 -25.92 6.33 -13.87
CA LEU A 311 -25.56 7.71 -13.54
C LEU A 311 -26.27 8.18 -12.27
N GLU A 312 -27.60 8.04 -12.23
CA GLU A 312 -28.45 8.42 -11.09
C GLU A 312 -27.97 7.71 -9.82
N GLU A 313 -27.79 6.39 -9.87
CA GLU A 313 -27.35 5.59 -8.72
C GLU A 313 -25.97 5.99 -8.19
N MET A 314 -25.07 6.47 -9.06
CA MET A 314 -23.73 6.94 -8.65
C MET A 314 -23.76 8.35 -8.07
N LEU A 315 -24.57 9.24 -8.65
CA LEU A 315 -24.64 10.64 -8.25
C LEU A 315 -25.50 10.86 -7.00
N ASP A 316 -26.57 10.10 -6.78
CA ASP A 316 -27.45 10.28 -5.60
C ASP A 316 -26.70 10.10 -4.27
N GLY A 317 -25.72 9.20 -4.25
CA GLY A 317 -24.91 9.00 -3.04
C GLY A 317 -23.82 10.06 -2.86
N LEU A 318 -23.53 10.85 -3.88
CA LEU A 318 -22.53 11.91 -3.83
C LEU A 318 -23.27 13.18 -3.44
N THR A 319 -22.99 13.71 -2.26
CA THR A 319 -23.45 15.05 -1.83
C THR A 319 -22.75 16.14 -2.65
N ALA A 320 -22.83 16.06 -3.97
CA ALA A 320 -22.36 17.06 -4.90
C ALA A 320 -23.24 18.31 -4.74
N PRO A 321 -22.63 19.51 -4.73
CA PRO A 321 -23.38 20.74 -4.60
C PRO A 321 -24.31 20.92 -5.80
N LYS A 322 -25.49 21.52 -5.57
CA LYS A 322 -26.36 21.98 -6.65
C LYS A 322 -25.54 22.92 -7.56
N GLY A 323 -25.65 22.72 -8.87
CA GLY A 323 -24.88 23.46 -9.87
C GLY A 323 -23.51 22.86 -10.23
N ALA A 324 -23.11 21.74 -9.63
CA ALA A 324 -21.91 21.01 -10.06
C ALA A 324 -22.00 20.64 -11.56
N LEU A 325 -20.88 20.71 -12.26
CA LEU A 325 -20.75 20.32 -13.66
C LEU A 325 -20.43 18.83 -13.75
N VAL A 326 -21.34 18.06 -14.33
CA VAL A 326 -21.15 16.64 -14.62
C VAL A 326 -20.66 16.47 -16.05
N ILE A 327 -19.47 15.89 -16.20
CA ILE A 327 -18.89 15.55 -17.50
C ILE A 327 -19.00 14.04 -17.68
N MET A 328 -19.55 13.60 -18.81
CA MET A 328 -19.72 12.18 -19.12
C MET A 328 -19.51 11.90 -20.60
N ASP A 329 -19.12 10.66 -20.89
CA ASP A 329 -19.02 10.15 -22.26
C ASP A 329 -20.39 10.17 -22.95
N ALA A 330 -20.37 10.30 -24.29
CA ALA A 330 -21.53 10.06 -25.14
C ALA A 330 -22.25 8.76 -24.74
N GLY A 331 -21.53 7.69 -24.41
CA GLY A 331 -22.02 6.42 -23.86
C GLY A 331 -23.13 6.53 -22.79
N ILE A 332 -22.97 7.50 -21.90
CA ILE A 332 -23.82 7.69 -20.73
C ILE A 332 -24.83 8.82 -20.95
N ALA A 333 -24.55 9.76 -21.87
CA ALA A 333 -25.37 10.93 -22.17
C ALA A 333 -26.67 10.60 -22.95
N THR A 334 -27.56 9.81 -22.36
CA THR A 334 -28.91 9.59 -22.90
C THR A 334 -29.82 10.79 -22.62
N ALA A 335 -30.86 10.98 -23.42
CA ALA A 335 -31.84 12.05 -23.20
C ALA A 335 -32.49 11.98 -21.80
N ALA A 336 -32.72 10.76 -21.30
CA ALA A 336 -33.22 10.54 -19.94
C ALA A 336 -32.23 11.04 -18.87
N ASN A 337 -30.93 10.75 -19.03
CA ASN A 337 -29.89 11.21 -18.10
C ASN A 337 -29.72 12.72 -18.12
N VAL A 338 -29.76 13.34 -19.30
CA VAL A 338 -29.69 14.80 -19.44
C VAL A 338 -30.91 15.46 -18.77
N ALA A 339 -32.12 14.97 -19.03
CA ALA A 339 -33.33 15.47 -18.38
C ALA A 339 -33.27 15.29 -16.85
N TRP A 340 -32.71 14.17 -16.38
CA TRP A 340 -32.51 13.92 -14.95
C TRP A 340 -31.54 14.93 -14.32
N LEU A 341 -30.40 15.23 -14.97
CA LEU A 341 -29.43 16.22 -14.49
C LEU A 341 -30.06 17.61 -14.37
N ILE A 342 -30.81 18.03 -15.40
CA ILE A 342 -31.51 19.33 -15.41
C ILE A 342 -32.50 19.40 -14.26
N LYS A 343 -33.32 18.36 -14.07
CA LYS A 343 -34.31 18.28 -12.99
C LYS A 343 -33.68 18.40 -11.59
N HIS A 344 -32.48 17.85 -11.41
CA HIS A 344 -31.77 17.89 -10.13
C HIS A 344 -30.85 19.12 -9.96
N GLY A 345 -30.82 20.02 -10.95
CA GLY A 345 -30.07 21.27 -10.90
C GLY A 345 -28.57 21.10 -11.12
N TYR A 346 -28.15 20.05 -11.84
CA TYR A 346 -26.77 19.86 -12.27
C TYR A 346 -26.52 20.57 -13.60
N ARG A 347 -25.30 21.10 -13.77
CA ARG A 347 -24.79 21.48 -15.09
C ARG A 347 -24.21 20.25 -15.76
N TYR A 348 -24.20 20.17 -17.08
CA TYR A 348 -23.62 19.03 -17.78
C TYR A 348 -22.78 19.44 -18.98
N LEU A 349 -21.75 18.65 -19.28
CA LEU A 349 -20.96 18.72 -20.51
C LEU A 349 -20.93 17.32 -21.12
N VAL A 350 -21.56 17.16 -22.29
CA VAL A 350 -21.65 15.87 -22.97
C VAL A 350 -21.43 16.03 -24.46
N VAL A 351 -20.89 14.98 -25.08
CA VAL A 351 -20.84 14.91 -26.54
C VAL A 351 -22.22 14.51 -27.04
N SER A 352 -22.84 15.38 -27.85
CA SER A 352 -24.16 15.08 -28.44
C SER A 352 -24.08 13.85 -29.34
N ARG A 353 -25.05 12.95 -29.17
CA ARG A 353 -25.25 11.77 -30.04
C ARG A 353 -26.04 12.11 -31.31
N GLU A 354 -26.64 13.29 -31.38
CA GLU A 354 -27.46 13.70 -32.50
C GLU A 354 -26.59 14.04 -33.71
N ARG A 355 -26.96 13.53 -34.88
CA ARG A 355 -26.25 13.83 -36.15
C ARG A 355 -26.40 15.29 -36.57
N THR A 356 -27.43 15.97 -36.09
CA THR A 356 -27.73 17.36 -36.41
C THR A 356 -27.68 18.16 -35.12
N ARG A 357 -26.81 19.17 -35.05
CA ARG A 357 -26.73 20.06 -33.89
C ARG A 357 -28.01 20.88 -33.80
N GLN A 358 -28.81 20.64 -32.78
CA GLN A 358 -29.89 21.54 -32.39
C GLN A 358 -29.34 22.50 -31.33
N PHE A 359 -29.43 23.80 -31.61
CA PHE A 359 -28.97 24.86 -30.72
C PHE A 359 -30.19 25.65 -30.27
N ASP A 360 -30.45 25.62 -28.96
CA ASP A 360 -31.45 26.47 -28.33
C ASP A 360 -30.73 27.65 -27.65
N PRO A 361 -30.79 28.86 -28.24
CA PRO A 361 -30.12 30.04 -27.69
C PRO A 361 -30.65 30.43 -26.31
N ASP A 362 -31.89 30.10 -25.97
CA ASP A 362 -32.51 30.49 -24.70
C ASP A 362 -32.04 29.60 -23.53
N GLN A 363 -31.48 28.43 -23.84
CA GLN A 363 -30.88 27.50 -22.88
C GLN A 363 -29.35 27.50 -22.92
N ALA A 364 -28.75 28.28 -23.83
CA ALA A 364 -27.30 28.37 -23.98
C ALA A 364 -26.69 29.32 -22.94
N VAL A 365 -25.71 28.85 -22.17
CA VAL A 365 -24.91 29.70 -21.29
C VAL A 365 -23.78 30.30 -22.11
N GLY A 366 -23.79 31.62 -22.35
CA GLY A 366 -22.74 32.31 -23.07
C GLY A 366 -21.38 32.13 -22.39
N GLY A 367 -20.46 31.43 -23.06
CA GLY A 367 -19.05 31.40 -22.65
C GLY A 367 -18.47 32.81 -22.83
N GLY A 368 -18.19 33.48 -21.71
CA GLY A 368 -17.52 34.77 -21.72
C GLY A 368 -16.10 34.62 -22.25
N GLU A 369 -15.93 34.75 -23.56
CA GLU A 369 -14.86 35.48 -24.24
C GLU A 369 -15.12 35.42 -25.74
N ASN A 370 -15.34 36.58 -26.32
CA ASN A 370 -15.71 36.80 -27.72
C ASN A 370 -14.55 36.31 -28.63
N PRO A 371 -14.65 35.18 -29.35
CA PRO A 371 -13.64 34.84 -30.33
C PRO A 371 -13.85 35.81 -31.49
N ARG A 372 -12.90 36.73 -31.68
CA ARG A 372 -12.82 37.53 -32.90
C ARG A 372 -12.73 36.56 -34.08
N ILE A 373 -13.86 36.32 -34.73
CA ILE A 373 -13.90 35.72 -36.05
C ILE A 373 -13.36 36.80 -37.00
N ASN A 374 -12.05 36.79 -37.21
CA ASN A 374 -11.46 37.52 -38.33
C ASN A 374 -11.82 36.76 -39.61
N GLY A 375 -12.84 37.26 -40.29
CA GLY A 375 -13.05 36.98 -41.70
C GLY A 375 -12.10 37.83 -42.56
N ALA A 376 -11.40 37.15 -43.46
CA ALA A 376 -10.83 37.62 -44.73
C ALA A 376 -10.09 36.39 -45.29
N GLY A 377 -10.29 35.89 -46.51
CA GLY A 377 -11.05 36.26 -47.69
C GLY A 377 -10.79 35.16 -48.72
#